data_AF-A0A6N7AD87-F1
#
_entry.id   AF-A0A6N7AD87-F1
#
_cell.length_a   1.000
_cell.length_b   1.000
_cell.length_c   1.000
_cell.angle_alpha   90.00
_cell.angle_beta   90.00
_cell.angle_gamma   90.00
#
_symmetry.space_group_name_H-M   'P 1'
#
loop_
_entity.id
_entity.type
_entity.pdbx_description
1 polymer ?
#
loop_
_entity_poly.entity_id
_entity_poly.type
_entity_poly.pdbx_seq_one_letter_code
_entity_poly.pdbx_strand_id
1 'polypeptide(L)'
;MDYIVPGLLGFLTGAVLFGLTYQQVFPQISKLANLGSVVMPDLWNINPYLTILAFALMSLLLFYLIDRAGMKRKDKNEEDK
;
A
#
# COMPACT_ATOMS: atom_id res chain seq x y z
N MET A 1 -8.82 -29.79 -21.59
CA MET A 1 -10.06 -28.98 -21.49
C MET A 1 -10.93 -29.36 -20.27
N ASP A 2 -10.66 -30.48 -19.59
CA ASP A 2 -11.48 -30.97 -18.45
C ASP A 2 -11.30 -30.23 -17.12
N TYR A 3 -10.31 -29.34 -17.00
CA TYR A 3 -10.08 -28.56 -15.77
C TYR A 3 -10.84 -27.24 -15.72
N ILE A 4 -11.38 -26.78 -16.85
CA ILE A 4 -12.13 -25.53 -16.93
C ILE A 4 -13.49 -25.69 -16.23
N VAL A 5 -14.12 -26.86 -16.33
CA VAL A 5 -15.43 -27.14 -15.72
C VAL A 5 -15.38 -27.13 -14.19
N PRO A 6 -14.50 -27.90 -13.51
CA PRO A 6 -14.39 -27.83 -12.05
C PRO A 6 -13.80 -26.49 -11.57
N GLY A 7 -12.90 -25.89 -12.34
CA GLY A 7 -12.33 -24.57 -12.01
C GLY A 7 -13.37 -23.46 -12.03
N LEU A 8 -14.21 -23.42 -13.06
CA LEU A 8 -15.29 -22.43 -13.19
C LEU A 8 -16.38 -22.65 -12.13
N LEU A 9 -16.74 -23.89 -11.84
CA LEU A 9 -17.73 -24.22 -10.80
C LEU A 9 -17.23 -23.89 -9.39
N GLY A 10 -15.96 -24.17 -9.08
CA GLY A 10 -15.34 -23.76 -7.83
C GLY A 10 -15.28 -22.24 -7.69
N PHE A 11 -14.93 -21.54 -8.77
CA PHE A 11 -14.95 -20.07 -8.82
C PHE A 11 -16.36 -19.50 -8.57
N LEU A 12 -17.38 -20.02 -9.25
CA LEU A 12 -18.77 -19.58 -9.07
C LEU A 12 -19.28 -19.87 -7.66
N THR A 13 -18.95 -21.04 -7.10
CA THR A 13 -19.30 -21.39 -5.72
C THR A 13 -18.66 -20.43 -4.73
N GLY A 14 -17.36 -20.13 -4.91
CA GLY A 14 -16.65 -19.15 -4.10
C GLY A 14 -17.23 -17.75 -4.23
N ALA A 15 -17.60 -17.32 -5.44
CA ALA A 15 -18.20 -16.02 -5.71
C ALA A 15 -19.59 -15.88 -5.08
N VAL A 16 -20.41 -16.94 -5.11
CA VAL A 16 -21.73 -16.95 -4.47
C VAL A 16 -21.59 -16.92 -2.94
N LEU A 17 -20.70 -17.75 -2.38
CA LEU A 17 -20.42 -17.72 -0.94
C LEU A 17 -19.88 -16.36 -0.49
N PHE A 18 -18.98 -15.75 -1.28
CA PHE A 18 -18.46 -14.42 -1.02
C PHE A 18 -19.55 -13.35 -1.12
N GLY A 19 -20.40 -13.40 -2.14
CA GLY A 19 -21.52 -12.48 -2.31
C GLY A 19 -22.56 -12.57 -1.18
N LEU A 20 -22.88 -13.78 -0.70
CA LEU A 20 -23.79 -14.00 0.42
C LEU A 20 -23.19 -13.56 1.76
N THR A 21 -21.89 -13.77 1.95
CA THR A 21 -21.16 -13.31 3.15
C THR A 21 -20.74 -11.85 3.07
N TYR A 22 -20.87 -11.21 1.89
CA TYR A 22 -20.49 -9.81 1.66
C TYR A 22 -21.20 -8.88 2.63
N GLN A 23 -22.50 -9.09 2.89
CA GLN A 23 -23.25 -8.30 3.85
C GLN A 23 -22.73 -8.42 5.29
N GLN A 24 -22.01 -9.48 5.64
CA GLN A 24 -21.40 -9.67 6.97
C GLN A 24 -19.97 -9.09 7.05
N VAL A 25 -19.15 -9.23 5.99
CA VAL A 25 -17.79 -8.66 5.97
C VAL A 25 -17.77 -7.17 5.67
N PHE A 26 -18.67 -6.69 4.80
CA PHE A 26 -18.76 -5.29 4.41
C PHE A 26 -18.93 -4.32 5.58
N PRO A 27 -19.80 -4.54 6.60
CA PRO A 27 -19.92 -3.62 7.74
C PRO A 27 -18.68 -3.60 8.63
N GLN A 28 -17.90 -4.69 8.72
CA GLN A 28 -16.64 -4.71 9.47
C GLN A 28 -15.55 -3.94 8.74
N ILE A 29 -15.41 -4.16 7.43
CA ILE A 29 -14.46 -3.44 6.58
C ILE A 29 -14.86 -1.96 6.48
N SER A 30 -16.15 -1.67 6.34
CA SER A 30 -16.68 -0.32 6.29
C SER A 30 -16.53 0.39 7.63
N LYS A 31 -16.49 -0.29 8.78
CA LYS A 31 -16.13 0.34 10.06
C LYS A 31 -14.64 0.71 10.13
N LEU A 32 -13.76 -0.09 9.52
CA LEU A 32 -12.35 0.27 9.33
C LEU A 32 -12.20 1.41 8.32
N ALA A 33 -13.01 1.47 7.26
CA ALA A 33 -12.92 2.49 6.21
C ALA A 33 -13.67 3.80 6.56
N ASN A 34 -14.73 3.75 7.38
CA ASN A 34 -15.39 4.93 7.99
C ASN A 34 -14.54 5.59 9.07
N LEU A 35 -13.28 5.17 9.25
CA LEU A 35 -12.25 5.96 9.90
C LEU A 35 -11.84 7.16 9.01
N GLY A 36 -12.81 7.83 8.36
CA GLY A 36 -12.67 8.84 7.30
C GLY A 36 -11.94 10.14 7.70
N SER A 37 -11.29 10.17 8.85
CA SER A 37 -10.36 11.21 9.27
C SER A 37 -9.21 10.68 10.13
N VAL A 38 -9.13 9.37 10.38
CA VAL A 38 -8.15 8.79 11.31
C VAL A 38 -6.86 8.60 10.53
N VAL A 39 -5.96 9.56 10.70
CA VAL A 39 -4.62 9.47 10.14
C VAL A 39 -3.80 8.46 10.96
N MET A 40 -2.72 7.91 10.40
CA MET A 40 -1.81 7.00 11.11
C MET A 40 -1.44 7.42 12.56
N PRO A 41 -1.22 8.73 12.86
CA PRO A 41 -1.03 9.21 14.22
C PRO A 41 -2.21 8.91 15.16
N ASP A 42 -3.45 9.03 14.68
CA ASP A 42 -4.66 8.83 15.48
C ASP A 42 -4.88 7.35 15.82
N LEU A 43 -4.51 6.44 14.90
CA LEU A 43 -4.55 4.99 15.14
C LEU A 43 -3.57 4.56 16.25
N TRP A 44 -2.43 5.24 16.36
CA TRP A 44 -1.36 4.89 17.32
C TRP A 44 -1.32 5.82 18.53
N ASN A 45 -2.27 6.77 18.64
CA ASN A 45 -2.30 7.81 19.67
C ASN A 45 -0.98 8.61 19.75
N ILE A 46 -0.36 8.86 18.60
CA ILE A 46 0.90 9.61 18.49
C ILE A 46 0.58 11.04 18.08
N ASN A 47 1.33 12.00 18.60
CA ASN A 47 1.20 13.39 18.18
C ASN A 47 1.49 13.50 16.66
N PRO A 48 0.57 14.08 15.85
CA PRO A 48 0.75 14.23 14.41
C PRO A 48 2.08 14.93 14.02
N TYR A 49 2.54 15.89 14.82
CA TYR A 49 3.80 16.57 14.59
C TYR A 49 5.02 15.65 14.74
N LEU A 50 4.96 14.66 15.64
CA LEU A 50 6.02 13.65 15.77
C LEU A 50 6.09 12.77 14.52
N THR A 51 4.95 12.39 13.97
CA THR A 51 4.88 11.56 12.75
C THR A 51 5.42 12.34 11.54
N ILE A 52 5.07 13.62 11.42
CA ILE A 52 5.61 14.52 10.39
C ILE A 52 7.13 14.69 10.56
N LEU A 53 7.60 14.93 11.79
CA LEU A 53 9.02 15.08 12.09
C LEU A 53 9.80 13.80 11.77
N ALA A 54 9.28 12.63 12.17
CA ALA A 54 9.90 11.34 11.87
C ALA A 54 9.98 11.10 10.36
N PHE A 55 8.91 11.40 9.62
CA PHE A 55 8.91 11.28 8.16
C PHE A 55 9.90 12.24 7.49
N ALA A 56 9.95 13.49 7.95
CA ALA A 56 10.91 14.49 7.46
C ALA A 56 12.37 14.07 7.71
N LEU A 57 12.68 13.58 8.91
CA LEU A 57 14.02 13.06 9.23
C LEU A 57 14.37 11.84 8.39
N MET A 58 13.42 10.93 8.17
CA MET A 58 13.63 9.73 7.35
C MET A 58 13.88 10.08 5.89
N SER A 59 13.15 11.07 5.34
CA SER A 59 13.37 11.59 4.00
C SER A 59 14.73 12.28 3.87
N LEU A 60 15.11 13.12 4.84
CA LEU A 60 16.44 13.73 4.89
C LEU A 60 17.55 12.68 4.96
N LEU A 61 17.39 11.65 5.78
CA LEU A 61 18.32 10.54 5.88
C LEU A 61 18.43 9.81 4.53
N LEU A 62 17.31 9.56 3.86
CA LEU A 62 17.30 8.93 2.54
C LEU A 62 18.06 9.79 1.51
N PHE A 63 17.79 11.10 1.46
CA PHE A 63 18.52 12.01 0.57
C PHE A 63 20.01 12.06 0.89
N TYR A 64 20.38 12.09 2.18
CA TYR A 64 21.77 12.03 2.61
C TYR A 64 22.43 10.71 2.20
N LEU A 65 21.73 9.59 2.33
CA LEU A 65 22.23 8.29 1.88
C LEU A 65 22.37 8.22 0.37
N ILE A 66 21.46 8.80 -0.41
CA ILE A 66 21.54 8.84 -1.88
C ILE A 66 22.75 9.68 -2.31
N ASP A 67 22.93 10.86 -1.71
CA ASP A 67 24.08 11.74 -1.99
C ASP A 67 25.40 11.06 -1.58
N ARG A 68 25.44 10.46 -0.39
CA ARG A 68 26.61 9.74 0.13
C ARG A 68 26.91 8.44 -0.63
N ALA A 69 25.89 7.69 -1.04
CA ALA A 69 26.05 6.48 -1.85
C ALA A 69 26.49 6.79 -3.27
N GLY A 70 26.57 8.07 -3.65
CA GLY A 70 27.04 8.49 -4.97
C GLY A 70 26.13 7.98 -6.08
N MET A 71 24.83 7.80 -5.81
CA MET A 71 23.84 7.34 -6.78
C MET A 71 23.45 8.48 -7.74
N LYS A 72 24.45 9.23 -8.22
CA LYS A 72 24.31 10.09 -9.37
C LYS A 72 24.27 9.16 -10.57
N ARG A 73 23.18 9.20 -11.33
CA ARG A 73 23.18 8.60 -12.67
C ARG A 73 24.42 9.15 -13.39
N LYS A 74 25.31 8.24 -13.76
CA LYS A 74 26.33 8.51 -14.77
C LYS A 74 25.56 8.62 -16.07
N ASP A 75 24.91 9.76 -16.32
CA ASP A 75 24.50 10.12 -17.67
C ASP A 75 25.79 10.21 -18.45
N LYS A 76 26.02 9.12 -19.17
CA LYS A 76 27.13 8.91 -20.06
C LYS A 76 26.90 9.91 -21.18
N ASN A 77 27.78 10.91 -21.24
CA ASN A 77 28.00 11.77 -22.40
C ASN A 77 27.88 10.92 -23.67
N GLU A 78 26.79 11.07 -24.39
CA GLU A 78 26.66 10.69 -25.80
C GLU A 78 26.42 11.97 -26.60
N GLU A 79 27.45 12.84 -26.59
CA GLU A 79 27.72 13.79 -27.66
C GLU A 79 29.23 14.14 -27.56
N ASP A 80 29.88 14.25 -28.72
CA ASP A 80 31.31 14.51 -28.98
C ASP A 80 32.34 13.38 -28.85
N LYS A 81 32.40 12.48 -29.86
CA LYS A 81 33.35 12.60 -31.00
C LYS A 81 33.26 11.41 -31.97
#